data_AF-A0A2M9QB64-F1
#
_entry.id   AF-A0A2M9QB64-F1
#
_cell.length_a   1.000
_cell.length_b   1.000
_cell.length_c   1.000
_cell.angle_alpha   90.00
_cell.angle_beta   90.00
_cell.angle_gamma   90.00
#
_symmetry.space_group_name_H-M   'P 1'
#
loop_
_entity.id
_entity.type
_entity.pdbx_description
1 polymer ?
#
loop_
_entity_poly.entity_id
_entity_poly.type
_entity_poly.pdbx_seq_one_letter_code
_entity_poly.pdbx_strand_id
1 'polypeptide(L)'
;VQPGEFTPALEVLIAVLVIACPCALGLATPTSIMAGSGRAAGFGILFKGGEHLEQTQSIDTVVVDKTGTVTHGKPVLTDVVLAANQDEVRFLSLIGAAEKQSEHPLAEAIVQGIADRGIGLGDVQFFEAIPGYGVQATVSGQGVVIGTRKLMQQYGIHIDDILPTMEQLEESGKTAMLAAINGQYAGLVAVADTVKDTSKE
;
A
#
# COMPACT_ATOMS: atom_id res chain seq x y z
N VAL A 1 -49.82 53.34 -2.69
CA VAL A 1 -50.99 52.61 -2.14
C VAL A 1 -51.62 53.49 -1.08
N GLN A 2 -52.83 54.02 -1.29
CA GLN A 2 -53.52 54.80 -0.26
C GLN A 2 -54.18 53.84 0.75
N PRO A 3 -54.24 54.18 2.06
CA PRO A 3 -54.91 53.35 3.05
C PRO A 3 -56.39 53.12 2.69
N GLY A 4 -56.81 51.85 2.61
CA GLY A 4 -58.19 51.45 2.30
C GLY A 4 -58.44 50.99 0.85
N GLU A 5 -57.49 51.15 -0.06
CA GLU A 5 -57.63 50.71 -1.45
C GLU A 5 -57.05 49.29 -1.66
N PHE A 6 -57.94 48.29 -1.78
CA PHE A 6 -57.54 46.88 -1.89
C PHE A 6 -56.83 46.55 -3.22
N THR A 7 -57.36 47.01 -4.36
CA THR A 7 -56.81 46.67 -5.69
C THR A 7 -55.36 47.14 -5.86
N PRO A 8 -54.99 48.40 -5.57
CA PRO A 8 -53.61 48.85 -5.69
C PRO A 8 -52.67 48.18 -4.68
N ALA A 9 -53.18 47.79 -3.50
CA ALA A 9 -52.41 47.03 -2.52
C ALA A 9 -52.10 45.61 -3.01
N LEU A 10 -53.09 44.94 -3.63
CA LEU A 10 -52.94 43.62 -4.21
C LEU A 10 -51.97 43.61 -5.41
N GLU A 11 -52.03 44.63 -6.28
CA GLU A 11 -51.10 44.79 -7.40
C GLU A 11 -49.65 44.90 -6.93
N VAL A 12 -49.39 45.75 -5.93
CA VAL A 12 -48.05 45.94 -5.35
C VAL A 12 -47.59 44.67 -4.62
N LEU A 13 -48.47 43.96 -3.92
CA LEU A 13 -48.16 42.67 -3.28
C LEU A 13 -47.67 41.65 -4.31
N ILE A 14 -48.39 41.48 -5.41
CA ILE A 14 -48.01 40.53 -6.47
C ILE A 14 -46.67 40.92 -7.09
N ALA A 15 -46.45 42.20 -7.38
CA ALA A 15 -45.19 42.69 -7.93
C ALA A 15 -44.00 42.38 -7.03
N VAL A 16 -44.13 42.58 -5.72
CA VAL A 16 -43.07 42.27 -4.74
C VAL A 16 -42.79 40.76 -4.69
N LEU A 17 -43.82 39.91 -4.68
CA LEU A 17 -43.64 38.46 -4.68
C LEU A 17 -42.92 37.95 -5.94
N VAL A 18 -43.27 38.49 -7.11
CA VAL A 18 -42.62 38.13 -8.38
C VAL A 18 -41.16 38.56 -8.41
N ILE A 19 -40.85 39.78 -7.94
CA ILE A 19 -39.47 40.30 -7.91
C ILE A 19 -38.62 39.59 -6.86
N ALA A 20 -39.22 39.10 -5.77
CA ALA A 20 -38.52 38.40 -4.70
C ALA A 20 -38.04 36.98 -5.09
N CYS A 21 -38.58 36.38 -6.15
CA CYS A 21 -38.17 35.05 -6.61
C CYS A 21 -36.72 35.05 -7.15
N PRO A 22 -35.77 34.36 -6.48
CA PRO A 22 -34.36 34.42 -6.87
C PRO A 22 -34.04 33.37 -7.94
N CYS A 23 -34.48 33.59 -9.17
CA CYS A 23 -34.31 32.61 -10.27
C CYS A 23 -32.84 32.17 -10.50
N ALA A 24 -31.87 33.06 -10.27
CA ALA A 24 -30.45 32.75 -10.42
C ALA A 24 -29.89 31.88 -9.29
N LEU A 25 -30.49 31.91 -8.10
CA LEU A 25 -29.98 31.19 -6.93
C LEU A 25 -30.05 29.67 -7.12
N GLY A 26 -31.12 29.19 -7.79
CA GLY A 26 -31.29 27.76 -8.08
C GLY A 26 -30.26 27.18 -9.04
N LEU A 27 -29.59 28.02 -9.84
CA LEU A 27 -28.55 27.60 -10.80
C LEU A 27 -27.12 27.86 -10.30
N ALA A 28 -26.92 28.80 -9.37
CA ALA A 28 -25.60 29.17 -8.89
C ALA A 28 -24.82 27.98 -8.33
N THR A 29 -25.39 27.27 -7.35
CA THR A 29 -24.75 26.10 -6.72
C THR A 29 -24.43 24.96 -7.70
N PRO A 30 -25.37 24.41 -8.48
CA PRO A 30 -25.04 23.29 -9.38
C PRO A 30 -24.02 23.68 -10.46
N THR A 31 -24.05 24.93 -10.94
CA THR A 31 -23.06 25.42 -11.91
C THR A 31 -21.66 25.48 -11.29
N SER A 32 -21.54 26.01 -10.07
CA SER A 32 -20.26 26.07 -9.34
C SER A 32 -19.72 24.68 -9.00
N ILE A 33 -20.58 23.75 -8.56
CA ILE A 33 -20.19 22.36 -8.28
C ILE A 33 -19.71 21.65 -9.54
N MET A 34 -20.44 21.78 -10.65
CA MET A 34 -20.08 21.14 -11.91
C MET A 34 -18.77 21.69 -12.47
N ALA A 35 -18.57 23.01 -12.44
CA ALA A 35 -17.32 23.63 -12.85
C ALA A 35 -16.15 23.23 -11.92
N GLY A 36 -16.36 23.25 -10.60
CA GLY A 36 -15.36 22.90 -9.60
C GLY A 36 -14.90 21.43 -9.70
N SER A 37 -15.85 20.50 -9.74
CA SER A 37 -15.57 19.07 -9.91
C SER A 37 -14.91 18.76 -11.26
N GLY A 38 -15.33 19.44 -12.34
CA GLY A 38 -14.68 19.34 -13.64
C GLY A 38 -13.22 19.81 -13.62
N ARG A 39 -12.92 20.88 -12.89
CA ARG A 39 -11.53 21.34 -12.68
C ARG A 39 -10.73 20.36 -11.82
N ALA A 40 -11.32 19.83 -10.74
CA ALA A 40 -10.69 18.84 -9.89
C ALA A 40 -10.31 17.55 -10.64
N ALA A 41 -11.17 17.09 -11.56
CA ALA A 41 -10.89 15.94 -12.41
C ALA A 41 -9.66 16.14 -13.31
N GLY A 42 -9.40 17.38 -13.74
CA GLY A 42 -8.16 17.74 -14.46
C GLY A 42 -6.88 17.56 -13.64
N PHE A 43 -6.99 17.50 -12.30
CA PHE A 43 -5.92 17.19 -11.36
C PHE A 43 -5.95 15.73 -10.87
N GLY A 44 -6.80 14.88 -11.45
CA GLY A 44 -6.98 13.49 -11.01
C GLY A 44 -7.77 13.33 -9.71
N ILE A 45 -8.45 14.39 -9.23
CA ILE A 45 -9.28 14.35 -8.02
C ILE A 45 -10.74 14.18 -8.43
N LEU A 46 -11.35 13.06 -8.05
CA LEU A 46 -12.71 12.73 -8.42
C LEU A 46 -13.67 12.86 -7.22
N PHE A 47 -14.55 13.86 -7.27
CA PHE A 47 -15.66 14.01 -6.32
C PHE A 47 -16.86 13.19 -6.76
N LYS A 48 -17.41 12.33 -5.88
CA LYS A 48 -18.60 11.51 -6.12
C LYS A 48 -19.92 12.20 -5.74
N GLY A 49 -19.94 13.53 -5.71
CA GLY A 49 -21.07 14.34 -5.24
C GLY A 49 -20.65 15.78 -4.99
N GLY A 50 -21.60 16.70 -5.05
CA GLY A 50 -21.36 18.13 -4.78
C GLY A 50 -21.14 18.41 -3.30
N GLU A 51 -21.86 17.68 -2.46
CA GLU A 51 -21.77 17.72 -1.01
C GLU A 51 -20.34 17.41 -0.50
N HIS A 52 -19.62 16.50 -1.17
CA HIS A 52 -18.25 16.17 -0.81
C HIS A 52 -17.28 17.32 -1.13
N LEU A 53 -17.52 18.03 -2.23
CA LEU A 53 -16.71 19.19 -2.61
C LEU A 53 -16.95 20.36 -1.63
N GLU A 54 -18.19 20.58 -1.20
CA GLU A 54 -18.52 21.60 -0.19
C GLU A 54 -17.93 21.26 1.18
N GLN A 55 -18.10 20.01 1.64
CA GLN A 55 -17.59 19.54 2.94
C GLN A 55 -16.07 19.58 3.03
N THR A 56 -15.36 19.46 1.90
CA THR A 56 -13.89 19.49 1.87
C THR A 56 -13.34 20.78 2.48
N GLN A 57 -14.07 21.90 2.36
CA GLN A 57 -13.66 23.18 2.95
C GLN A 57 -13.63 23.17 4.48
N SER A 58 -14.45 22.35 5.14
CA SER A 58 -14.52 22.30 6.60
C SER A 58 -13.65 21.21 7.22
N ILE A 59 -12.86 20.48 6.42
CA ILE A 59 -11.95 19.45 6.92
C ILE A 59 -10.77 20.13 7.63
N ASP A 60 -10.55 19.80 8.89
CA ASP A 60 -9.42 20.24 9.71
C ASP A 60 -8.43 19.11 10.02
N THR A 61 -8.89 17.86 9.97
CA THR A 61 -8.15 16.67 10.34
C THR A 61 -8.20 15.66 9.21
N VAL A 62 -7.03 15.20 8.78
CA VAL A 62 -6.90 14.14 7.76
C VAL A 62 -6.26 12.91 8.40
N VAL A 63 -7.01 11.82 8.47
CA VAL A 63 -6.50 10.51 8.87
C VAL A 63 -6.27 9.71 7.60
N VAL A 64 -5.03 9.30 7.37
CA VAL A 64 -4.65 8.54 6.17
C VAL A 64 -4.49 7.06 6.51
N ASP A 65 -4.96 6.20 5.61
CA ASP A 65 -4.54 4.80 5.63
C ASP A 65 -3.06 4.72 5.23
N LYS A 66 -2.33 3.72 5.74
CA LYS A 66 -0.90 3.59 5.40
C LYS A 66 -0.75 2.89 4.05
N THR A 67 -1.25 1.66 3.98
CA THR A 67 -0.97 0.72 2.90
C THR A 67 -1.66 1.17 1.61
N GLY A 68 -0.89 1.46 0.56
CA GLY A 68 -1.43 1.85 -0.75
C GLY A 68 -1.85 3.32 -0.87
N THR A 69 -1.99 4.04 0.26
CA THR A 69 -2.21 5.50 0.26
C THR A 69 -0.89 6.23 0.42
N VAL A 70 -0.25 6.14 1.60
CA VAL A 70 1.07 6.74 1.88
C VAL A 70 2.19 5.92 1.20
N THR A 71 2.02 4.61 1.18
CA THR A 71 2.97 3.67 0.58
C THR A 71 2.51 3.20 -0.80
N HIS A 72 3.40 2.56 -1.56
CA HIS A 72 3.06 2.00 -2.87
C HIS A 72 2.00 0.87 -2.79
N GLY A 73 1.79 0.30 -1.60
CA GLY A 73 0.86 -0.81 -1.38
C GLY A 73 1.38 -2.14 -1.94
N LYS A 74 2.66 -2.17 -2.30
CA LYS A 74 3.35 -3.34 -2.84
C LYS A 74 4.67 -3.47 -2.10
N PRO A 75 4.86 -4.54 -1.30
CA PRO A 75 6.16 -4.77 -0.68
C PRO A 75 7.22 -4.95 -1.77
N VAL A 76 8.42 -4.48 -1.49
CA VAL A 76 9.60 -4.64 -2.34
C VAL A 76 10.76 -5.19 -1.51
N LEU A 77 11.64 -5.98 -2.13
CA LEU A 77 12.88 -6.45 -1.51
C LEU A 77 13.82 -5.28 -1.26
N THR A 78 14.03 -4.93 0.01
CA THR A 78 14.87 -3.77 0.38
C THR A 78 16.27 -4.19 0.80
N ASP A 79 16.40 -5.20 1.66
CA ASP A 79 17.68 -5.58 2.26
C ASP A 79 17.91 -7.08 2.14
N VAL A 80 19.17 -7.43 1.87
CA VAL A 80 19.64 -8.82 1.83
C VAL A 80 20.89 -8.87 2.70
N VAL A 81 20.83 -9.64 3.78
CA VAL A 81 21.94 -9.81 4.72
C VAL A 81 22.40 -11.26 4.65
N LEU A 82 23.61 -11.49 4.14
CA LEU A 82 24.14 -12.83 3.95
C LEU A 82 24.91 -13.32 5.17
N ALA A 83 24.85 -14.63 5.41
CA ALA A 83 25.78 -15.29 6.33
C ALA A 83 27.20 -15.31 5.74
N ALA A 84 28.21 -15.49 6.61
CA ALA A 84 29.59 -15.58 6.18
C ALA A 84 29.79 -16.70 5.13
N ASN A 85 30.58 -16.42 4.09
CA ASN A 85 30.89 -17.34 2.98
C ASN A 85 29.71 -17.72 2.06
N GLN A 86 28.61 -16.95 2.06
CA GLN A 86 27.53 -17.11 1.07
C GLN A 86 27.72 -16.16 -0.11
N ASP A 87 27.45 -16.67 -1.31
CA ASP A 87 27.40 -15.89 -2.54
C ASP A 87 25.99 -15.32 -2.71
N GLU A 88 25.88 -14.00 -2.93
CA GLU A 88 24.60 -13.30 -3.02
C GLU A 88 23.73 -13.85 -4.16
N VAL A 89 24.33 -14.07 -5.33
CA VAL A 89 23.61 -14.52 -6.54
C VAL A 89 23.06 -15.91 -6.32
N ARG A 90 23.87 -16.83 -5.79
CA ARG A 90 23.45 -18.18 -5.46
C ARG A 90 22.37 -18.19 -4.39
N PHE A 91 22.53 -17.41 -3.32
CA PHE A 91 21.54 -17.30 -2.25
C PHE A 91 20.21 -16.82 -2.83
N LEU A 92 20.18 -15.67 -3.49
CA LEU A 92 18.96 -15.12 -4.08
C LEU A 92 18.33 -16.06 -5.11
N SER A 93 19.12 -16.75 -5.95
CA SER A 93 18.61 -17.74 -6.90
C SER A 93 17.81 -18.86 -6.23
N LEU A 94 18.32 -19.38 -5.10
CA LEU A 94 17.67 -20.44 -4.33
C LEU A 94 16.42 -19.94 -3.60
N ILE A 95 16.52 -18.76 -2.98
CA ILE A 95 15.41 -18.13 -2.24
C ILE A 95 14.27 -17.77 -3.19
N GLY A 96 14.57 -17.12 -4.31
CA GLY A 96 13.56 -16.75 -5.30
C GLY A 96 12.89 -17.97 -5.93
N ALA A 97 13.62 -19.07 -6.13
CA ALA A 97 13.02 -20.31 -6.61
C ALA A 97 12.05 -20.91 -5.58
N ALA A 98 12.43 -20.94 -4.30
CA ALA A 98 11.57 -21.41 -3.22
C ALA A 98 10.30 -20.54 -3.07
N GLU A 99 10.45 -19.22 -3.11
CA GLU A 99 9.34 -18.27 -2.97
C GLU A 99 8.43 -18.19 -4.20
N LYS A 100 8.91 -18.55 -5.40
CA LYS A 100 8.10 -18.54 -6.63
C LYS A 100 6.86 -19.43 -6.55
N GLN A 101 6.89 -20.47 -5.72
CA GLN A 101 5.75 -21.38 -5.51
C GLN A 101 4.76 -20.88 -4.43
N SER A 102 5.10 -19.80 -3.72
CA SER A 102 4.26 -19.20 -2.68
C SER A 102 3.37 -18.10 -3.26
N GLU A 103 2.08 -18.12 -2.91
CA GLU A 103 1.12 -17.09 -3.32
C GLU A 103 1.11 -15.87 -2.38
N HIS A 104 2.03 -15.81 -1.41
CA HIS A 104 2.07 -14.72 -0.44
C HIS A 104 2.60 -13.42 -1.10
N PRO A 105 1.99 -12.24 -0.83
CA PRO A 105 2.48 -10.95 -1.38
C PRO A 105 3.96 -10.63 -1.09
N LEU A 106 4.53 -11.23 -0.04
CA LEU A 106 5.94 -11.05 0.34
C LEU A 106 6.86 -11.91 -0.54
N ALA A 107 6.38 -13.10 -0.92
CA ALA A 107 7.07 -13.99 -1.83
C ALA A 107 7.18 -13.36 -3.22
N GLU A 108 6.08 -12.79 -3.71
CA GLU A 108 6.06 -12.06 -4.98
C GLU A 108 7.06 -10.89 -4.98
N ALA A 109 7.14 -10.12 -3.88
CA ALA A 109 8.09 -9.05 -3.71
C ALA A 109 9.56 -9.51 -3.76
N ILE A 110 9.86 -10.65 -3.14
CA ILE A 110 11.20 -11.26 -3.20
C ILE A 110 11.52 -11.69 -4.62
N VAL A 111 10.62 -12.44 -5.25
CA VAL A 111 10.81 -12.97 -6.61
C VAL A 111 11.01 -11.83 -7.62
N GLN A 112 10.20 -10.77 -7.54
CA GLN A 112 10.34 -9.61 -8.39
C GLN A 112 11.66 -8.88 -8.13
N GLY A 113 12.02 -8.65 -6.86
CA GLY A 113 13.29 -8.00 -6.51
C GLY A 113 14.53 -8.77 -6.95
N ILE A 114 14.45 -10.09 -7.08
CA ILE A 114 15.51 -10.96 -7.62
C ILE A 114 15.54 -10.90 -9.15
N ALA A 115 14.36 -10.91 -9.78
CA ALA A 115 14.24 -10.78 -11.24
C ALA A 115 14.77 -9.42 -11.73
N ASP A 116 14.49 -8.33 -11.00
CA ASP A 116 14.99 -6.98 -11.29
C ASP A 116 16.53 -6.89 -11.21
N ARG A 117 17.16 -7.77 -10.43
CA ARG A 117 18.63 -7.92 -10.35
C ARG A 117 19.21 -8.81 -11.45
N GLY A 118 18.37 -9.36 -12.34
CA GLY A 118 18.80 -10.23 -13.44
C GLY A 118 19.25 -11.63 -13.00
N ILE A 119 18.86 -12.07 -11.81
CA ILE A 119 19.26 -13.37 -11.26
C ILE A 119 18.27 -14.44 -11.69
N GLY A 120 18.77 -15.48 -12.37
CA GLY A 120 17.96 -16.63 -12.75
C GLY A 120 17.56 -17.47 -11.53
N LEU A 121 16.35 -18.02 -11.57
CA LEU A 121 15.82 -18.88 -10.51
C LEU A 121 16.18 -20.34 -10.80
N GLY A 122 16.55 -21.09 -9.77
CA GLY A 122 16.81 -22.52 -9.87
C GLY A 122 15.54 -23.37 -10.06
N ASP A 123 15.72 -24.63 -10.44
CA ASP A 123 14.63 -25.59 -10.56
C ASP A 123 14.17 -26.10 -9.20
N VAL A 124 12.87 -25.97 -8.93
CA VAL A 124 12.22 -26.45 -7.71
C VAL A 124 11.80 -27.91 -7.89
N GLN A 125 12.26 -28.77 -6.99
CA GLN A 125 11.92 -30.19 -6.97
C GLN A 125 10.84 -30.52 -5.94
N PHE A 126 10.83 -29.79 -4.82
CA PHE A 126 9.87 -29.95 -3.73
C PHE A 126 9.53 -28.58 -3.16
N PHE A 127 8.28 -28.40 -2.76
CA PHE A 127 7.80 -27.18 -2.10
C PHE A 127 6.69 -27.55 -1.11
N GLU A 128 6.76 -26.95 0.07
CA GLU A 128 5.77 -27.05 1.13
C GLU A 128 5.63 -25.68 1.82
N ALA A 129 4.41 -25.15 1.83
CA ALA A 129 4.08 -23.98 2.62
C ALA A 129 3.70 -24.41 4.04
N ILE A 130 4.31 -23.78 5.06
CA ILE A 130 4.06 -24.05 6.48
C ILE A 130 3.34 -22.83 7.06
N PRO A 131 1.99 -22.85 7.14
CA PRO A 131 1.19 -21.69 7.50
C PRO A 131 1.59 -21.09 8.85
N GLY A 132 1.84 -19.78 8.88
CA GLY A 132 2.25 -19.06 10.09
C GLY A 132 3.74 -19.20 10.45
N TYR A 133 4.51 -19.96 9.69
CA TYR A 133 5.94 -20.15 9.93
C TYR A 133 6.81 -19.75 8.74
N GLY A 134 6.44 -20.12 7.51
CA GLY A 134 7.20 -19.84 6.30
C GLY A 134 7.05 -20.92 5.23
N VAL A 135 8.10 -21.17 4.46
CA VAL A 135 8.14 -22.16 3.38
C VAL A 135 9.37 -23.06 3.49
N GLN A 136 9.23 -24.30 3.03
CA GLN A 136 10.33 -25.24 2.83
C GLN A 136 10.33 -25.69 1.37
N ALA A 137 11.51 -25.74 0.75
CA ALA A 137 11.65 -26.20 -0.62
C ALA A 137 12.95 -26.99 -0.83
N THR A 138 13.00 -27.77 -1.90
CA THR A 138 14.25 -28.34 -2.42
C THR A 138 14.51 -27.72 -3.78
N VAL A 139 15.55 -26.92 -3.89
CA VAL A 139 15.93 -26.21 -5.12
C VAL A 139 17.31 -26.67 -5.56
N SER A 140 17.42 -27.14 -6.80
CA SER A 140 18.69 -27.68 -7.34
C SER A 140 19.37 -28.71 -6.42
N GLY A 141 18.57 -29.55 -5.75
CA GLY A 141 19.04 -30.56 -4.80
C GLY A 141 19.48 -30.03 -3.43
N GLN A 142 19.29 -28.73 -3.14
CA GLN A 142 19.58 -28.12 -1.84
C GLN A 142 18.30 -27.87 -1.06
N GLY A 143 18.29 -28.20 0.24
CA GLY A 143 17.16 -27.93 1.12
C GLY A 143 17.16 -26.47 1.53
N VAL A 144 16.09 -25.74 1.22
CA VAL A 144 15.90 -24.32 1.50
C VAL A 144 14.73 -24.16 2.46
N VAL A 145 14.92 -23.38 3.52
CA VAL A 145 13.87 -23.03 4.49
C VAL A 145 13.86 -21.51 4.65
N ILE A 146 12.70 -20.89 4.52
CA ILE A 146 12.52 -19.43 4.62
C ILE A 146 11.38 -19.14 5.56
N GLY A 147 11.57 -18.28 6.55
CA GLY A 147 10.47 -17.89 7.42
C GLY A 147 10.87 -17.25 8.74
N THR A 148 10.04 -17.48 9.74
CA THR A 148 10.12 -16.87 11.07
C THR A 148 11.16 -17.54 11.97
N ARG A 149 11.49 -16.87 13.09
CA ARG A 149 12.38 -17.39 14.14
C ARG A 149 11.95 -18.77 14.65
N LYS A 150 10.65 -19.02 14.76
CA LYS A 150 10.09 -20.31 15.22
C LYS A 150 10.37 -21.44 14.23
N LEU A 151 10.31 -21.14 12.93
CA LEU A 151 10.65 -22.11 11.89
C LEU A 151 12.12 -22.51 12.01
N MET A 152 13.01 -21.54 12.16
CA MET A 152 14.45 -21.80 12.31
C MET A 152 14.74 -22.68 13.54
N GLN A 153 14.09 -22.40 14.66
CA GLN A 153 14.21 -23.23 15.89
C GLN A 153 13.71 -24.65 15.68
N GLN A 154 12.61 -24.85 14.94
CA GLN A 154 12.05 -26.18 14.66
C GLN A 154 13.03 -27.07 13.87
N TYR A 155 13.83 -26.48 12.98
CA TYR A 155 14.87 -27.20 12.23
C TYR A 155 16.23 -27.18 12.94
N GLY A 156 16.33 -26.64 14.17
CA GLY A 156 17.57 -26.59 14.94
C GLY A 156 18.64 -25.66 14.36
N ILE A 157 18.23 -24.63 13.61
CA ILE A 157 19.14 -23.69 12.95
C ILE A 157 19.53 -22.59 13.95
N HIS A 158 20.83 -22.39 14.13
CA HIS A 158 21.36 -21.34 15.00
C HIS A 158 21.26 -19.97 14.32
N ILE A 159 20.59 -19.01 14.97
CA ILE A 159 20.31 -17.66 14.43
C ILE A 159 20.65 -16.54 15.42
N ASP A 160 21.28 -16.85 16.56
CA ASP A 160 21.44 -15.90 17.67
C ASP A 160 22.24 -14.65 17.26
N ASP A 161 23.23 -14.81 16.40
CA ASP A 161 24.08 -13.72 15.92
C ASP A 161 23.35 -12.70 15.03
N ILE A 162 22.28 -13.11 14.32
CA ILE A 162 21.54 -12.22 13.41
C ILE A 162 20.29 -11.60 14.04
N LEU A 163 19.82 -12.12 15.18
CA LEU A 163 18.63 -11.60 15.86
C LEU A 163 18.66 -10.08 16.08
N PRO A 164 19.78 -9.44 16.51
CA PRO A 164 19.81 -7.99 16.67
C PRO A 164 19.59 -7.23 15.36
N THR A 165 20.15 -7.73 14.25
CA THR A 165 19.98 -7.13 12.92
C THR A 165 18.55 -7.30 12.42
N MET A 166 17.94 -8.47 12.67
CA MET A 166 16.53 -8.71 12.36
C MET A 166 15.63 -7.73 13.12
N GLU A 167 15.87 -7.53 14.41
CA GLU A 167 15.10 -6.61 15.26
C GLU A 167 15.23 -5.16 14.79
N GLN A 168 16.42 -4.71 14.39
CA GLN A 168 16.62 -3.37 13.82
C GLN A 168 15.82 -3.17 12.52
N LEU A 169 15.79 -4.17 11.65
CA LEU A 169 15.02 -4.10 10.41
C LEU A 169 13.51 -4.07 10.69
N GLU A 170 13.04 -4.88 11.65
CA GLU A 170 11.64 -4.88 12.10
C GLU A 170 11.23 -3.55 12.75
N GLU A 171 12.08 -2.96 13.58
CA GLU A 171 11.87 -1.63 14.18
C GLU A 171 11.78 -0.52 13.12
N SER A 172 12.48 -0.69 12.00
CA SER A 172 12.38 0.22 10.84
C SER A 172 11.13 0.00 9.97
N GLY A 173 10.22 -0.89 10.40
CA GLY A 173 8.95 -1.16 9.72
C GLY A 173 9.07 -2.14 8.55
N LYS A 174 10.16 -2.90 8.47
CA LYS A 174 10.38 -3.92 7.44
C LYS A 174 9.98 -5.29 7.96
N THR A 175 9.48 -6.15 7.08
CA THR A 175 9.24 -7.54 7.40
C THR A 175 10.48 -8.35 7.04
N ALA A 176 11.20 -8.84 8.05
CA ALA A 176 12.40 -9.66 7.87
C ALA A 176 12.06 -11.16 7.90
N MET A 177 12.63 -11.91 6.97
CA MET A 177 12.52 -13.37 6.89
C MET A 177 13.91 -13.98 6.91
N LEU A 178 14.10 -14.97 7.77
CA LEU A 178 15.34 -15.73 7.89
C LEU A 178 15.34 -16.84 6.84
N ALA A 179 16.51 -17.15 6.31
CA ALA A 179 16.70 -18.18 5.32
C ALA A 179 17.85 -19.10 5.70
N ALA A 180 17.63 -20.39 5.49
CA ALA A 180 18.60 -21.44 5.74
C ALA A 180 18.72 -22.37 4.54
N ILE A 181 19.94 -22.82 4.28
CA ILE A 181 20.29 -23.74 3.21
C ILE A 181 21.00 -24.95 3.84
N ASN A 182 20.50 -26.16 3.56
CA ASN A 182 21.01 -27.42 4.08
C ASN A 182 21.15 -27.45 5.61
N GLY A 183 20.18 -26.87 6.33
CA GLY A 183 20.15 -26.85 7.80
C GLY A 183 21.09 -25.83 8.45
N GLN A 184 21.72 -24.95 7.66
CA GLN A 184 22.56 -23.86 8.15
C GLN A 184 21.96 -22.52 7.77
N TYR A 185 22.06 -21.54 8.67
CA TYR A 185 21.65 -20.17 8.38
C TYR A 185 22.47 -19.62 7.20
N ALA A 186 21.76 -19.12 6.18
CA ALA A 186 22.35 -18.65 4.94
C ALA A 186 22.18 -17.13 4.74
N GLY A 187 21.13 -16.55 5.30
CA GLY A 187 20.90 -15.12 5.21
C GLY A 187 19.53 -14.70 5.68
N LEU A 188 19.27 -13.40 5.58
CA LEU A 188 18.01 -12.74 5.91
C LEU A 188 17.63 -11.87 4.72
N VAL A 189 16.35 -11.90 4.36
CA VAL A 189 15.76 -11.01 3.36
C VAL A 189 14.72 -10.14 4.05
N ALA A 190 14.75 -8.85 3.77
CA ALA A 190 13.76 -7.90 4.29
C ALA A 190 12.97 -7.31 3.14
N VAL A 191 11.65 -7.28 3.34
CA VAL A 191 10.72 -6.63 2.42
C VAL A 191 9.99 -5.51 3.14
N ALA A 192 9.76 -4.41 2.45
CA ALA A 192 9.04 -3.28 3.00
C ALA A 192 8.12 -2.66 1.95
N ASP A 193 6.99 -2.14 2.39
CA ASP A 193 6.15 -1.29 1.56
C ASP A 193 6.69 0.14 1.65
N THR A 194 7.33 0.60 0.57
CA THR A 194 8.02 1.89 0.55
C THR A 194 7.02 3.04 0.48
N VAL A 195 7.37 4.15 1.14
CA VAL A 195 6.61 5.40 1.07
C VAL A 195 6.73 5.98 -0.34
N LYS A 196 5.61 6.43 -0.94
CA LYS A 196 5.64 7.09 -2.26
C LYS A 196 6.42 8.40 -2.15
N ASP A 197 7.16 8.76 -3.20
CA ASP A 197 7.91 10.02 -3.25
C ASP A 197 7.01 11.24 -2.98
N THR A 198 5.78 11.21 -3.52
CA THR A 198 4.77 12.27 -3.36
C THR A 198 4.17 12.36 -1.96
N SER A 199 4.35 11.34 -1.10
CA SER A 199 3.73 11.34 0.23
C SER A 199 4.46 12.25 1.24
N LYS A 200 5.68 12.69 0.90
CA LYS A 200 6.50 13.56 1.77
C LYS A 200 6.24 15.05 1.53
N GLU A 201 5.80 15.40 0.32
CA GLU A 201 5.46 16.77 -0.08
C GLU A 201 4.05 17.15 0.41
#